data_AF-A0A7Y9BIG9-F1
#
_entry.id   AF-A0A7Y9BIG9-F1
#
_cell.length_a   1.000
_cell.length_b   1.000
_cell.length_c   1.000
_cell.angle_alpha   90.00
_cell.angle_beta   90.00
_cell.angle_gamma   90.00
#
_symmetry.space_group_name_H-M   'P 1'
#
loop_
_entity.id
_entity.type
_entity.pdbx_description
1 polymer ?
#
loop_
_entity_poly.entity_id
_entity_poly.type
_entity_poly.pdbx_seq_one_letter_code
_entity_poly.pdbx_strand_id
1 'polypeptide(L)'
;MVLKQTLTAIDILDNAYVSGEKVKELFSTYANVTVTVQTVEGDKGSTDFIKIVIPGSNGKSNGGDAPTFGIVGRLGGIGARPSRIGIVSDADGAVAAVASALKLADMQTKGDTLVGDVIVTTHICPDAPTRPHEPVDFMDSPVDILTMNKYEVVPEMESILSIDTTKGNRVINHKGIAISPTVKEGYILRVSDDLLRIMEMATGQFAVTFPITTQDITPYGNDLYHINSILQPAVATSAPVVGVAITAQSVVPGCGTGASHETDIADAVRFAVEVAKEATNGTCELYSKDEFNRITELYGSMERFQTMGQKAPQL
;
A
#
# COMPACT_ATOMS: atom_id res chain seq x y z
N MET A 1 -2.47 -19.52 7.90
CA MET A 1 -2.14 -18.55 8.98
C MET A 1 -1.48 -17.35 8.35
N VAL A 2 -1.75 -16.12 8.81
CA VAL A 2 -1.14 -14.91 8.22
C VAL A 2 0.38 -14.95 8.24
N LEU A 3 1.00 -15.24 9.39
CA LEU A 3 2.46 -15.34 9.49
C LEU A 3 3.07 -16.33 8.50
N LYS A 4 2.40 -17.46 8.22
CA LYS A 4 2.84 -18.40 7.18
C LYS A 4 2.91 -17.72 5.81
N GLN A 5 1.87 -16.98 5.40
CA GLN A 5 1.85 -16.32 4.10
C GLN A 5 2.87 -15.18 4.03
N THR A 6 3.10 -14.47 5.15
CA THR A 6 4.17 -13.48 5.25
C THR A 6 5.53 -14.13 5.04
N LEU A 7 5.84 -15.24 5.72
CA LEU A 7 7.10 -15.96 5.52
C LEU A 7 7.25 -16.49 4.09
N THR A 8 6.18 -17.01 3.49
CA THR A 8 6.19 -17.44 2.08
C THR A 8 6.47 -16.29 1.12
N ALA A 9 5.89 -15.11 1.35
CA ALA A 9 6.18 -13.93 0.54
C ALA A 9 7.63 -13.45 0.71
N ILE A 10 8.15 -13.43 1.95
CA ILE A 10 9.56 -13.07 2.21
C ILE A 10 10.51 -14.03 1.49
N ASP A 11 10.30 -15.35 1.62
CA ASP A 11 11.19 -16.36 1.03
C ASP A 11 11.32 -16.24 -0.50
N ILE A 12 10.22 -15.86 -1.17
CA ILE A 12 10.21 -15.66 -2.62
C ILE A 12 10.86 -14.33 -3.01
N LEU A 13 10.60 -13.27 -2.24
CA LEU A 13 11.08 -11.91 -2.52
C LEU A 13 12.55 -11.70 -2.12
N ASP A 14 13.08 -12.43 -1.14
CA ASP A 14 14.50 -12.39 -0.77
C ASP A 14 15.37 -13.17 -1.76
N ASN A 15 15.34 -12.73 -3.01
CA ASN A 15 16.01 -13.36 -4.13
C ASN A 15 16.48 -12.29 -5.12
N ALA A 16 17.78 -12.28 -5.42
CA ALA A 16 18.37 -11.34 -6.39
C ALA A 16 17.80 -11.48 -7.81
N TYR A 17 17.13 -12.59 -8.11
CA TYR A 17 16.54 -12.91 -9.40
C TYR A 17 15.02 -13.01 -9.32
N VAL A 18 14.38 -12.43 -8.29
CA VAL A 18 12.91 -12.41 -8.23
C VAL A 18 12.34 -11.57 -9.36
N SER A 19 11.23 -12.01 -9.92
CA SER A 19 10.46 -11.32 -10.97
C SER A 19 8.98 -11.40 -10.65
N GLY A 20 8.17 -10.62 -11.37
CA GLY A 20 6.71 -10.69 -11.23
C GLY A 20 6.15 -12.07 -11.59
N GLU A 21 6.74 -12.76 -12.56
CA GLU A 21 6.32 -14.12 -12.93
C GLU A 21 6.58 -15.13 -11.80
N LYS A 22 7.69 -15.03 -11.07
CA LYS A 22 7.94 -15.88 -9.89
C LYS A 22 6.91 -15.66 -8.79
N VAL A 23 6.47 -14.43 -8.58
CA VAL A 23 5.40 -14.12 -7.63
C VAL A 23 4.06 -14.67 -8.13
N LYS A 24 3.77 -14.55 -9.43
CA LYS A 24 2.57 -15.11 -10.06
C LYS A 24 2.48 -16.64 -9.93
N GLU A 25 3.60 -17.35 -10.00
CA GLU A 25 3.65 -18.81 -9.80
C GLU A 25 3.08 -19.24 -8.44
N LEU A 26 3.20 -18.41 -7.40
CA LEU A 26 2.60 -18.67 -6.08
C LEU A 26 1.08 -18.80 -6.11
N PHE A 27 0.44 -18.23 -7.14
CA PHE A 27 -1.01 -18.22 -7.27
C PHE A 27 -1.55 -19.28 -8.22
N SER A 28 -0.68 -20.05 -8.86
CA SER A 28 -1.05 -21.08 -9.86
C SER A 28 -2.05 -22.13 -9.36
N THR A 29 -2.08 -22.39 -8.04
CA THR A 29 -2.99 -23.35 -7.42
C THR A 29 -4.35 -22.76 -7.05
N TYR A 30 -4.54 -21.44 -7.13
CA TYR A 30 -5.79 -20.77 -6.77
C TYR A 30 -6.59 -20.47 -8.03
N ALA A 31 -7.49 -21.38 -8.41
CA ALA A 31 -8.19 -21.37 -9.70
C ALA A 31 -8.97 -20.07 -10.01
N ASN A 32 -9.45 -19.37 -8.99
CA ASN A 32 -10.26 -18.15 -9.15
C ASN A 32 -9.42 -16.87 -9.08
N VAL A 33 -8.13 -16.96 -8.76
CA VAL A 33 -7.26 -15.79 -8.64
C VAL A 33 -6.63 -15.49 -9.99
N THR A 34 -6.78 -14.25 -10.45
CA THR A 34 -6.11 -13.79 -11.67
C THR A 34 -4.90 -12.95 -11.31
N VAL A 35 -3.73 -13.29 -11.87
CA VAL A 35 -2.51 -12.51 -11.69
C VAL A 35 -2.02 -12.03 -13.06
N THR A 36 -1.91 -10.71 -13.19
CA THR A 36 -1.31 -10.06 -14.35
C THR A 36 0.04 -9.48 -13.95
N VAL A 37 1.05 -9.72 -14.79
CA VAL A 37 2.40 -9.17 -14.64
C VAL A 37 2.68 -8.29 -15.85
N GLN A 38 3.22 -7.10 -15.61
CA GLN A 38 3.65 -6.20 -16.66
C GLN A 38 5.01 -5.59 -16.33
N THR A 39 6.02 -5.93 -17.11
CA THR A 39 7.32 -5.27 -17.05
C THR A 39 7.23 -3.87 -17.64
N VAL A 40 7.77 -2.90 -16.92
CA VAL A 40 7.85 -1.49 -17.33
C VAL A 40 9.29 -1.04 -17.23
N GLU A 41 9.79 -0.45 -18.31
CA GLU A 41 11.12 0.14 -18.39
C GLU A 41 11.07 1.62 -17.98
N GLY A 42 12.09 2.06 -17.25
CA GLY A 42 12.34 3.46 -16.93
C GLY A 42 13.82 3.79 -17.09
N ASP A 43 14.18 5.07 -16.89
CA ASP A 43 15.54 5.55 -17.15
C ASP A 43 16.62 4.89 -16.28
N LYS A 44 16.22 4.28 -15.15
CA LYS A 44 17.12 3.68 -14.15
C LYS A 44 17.06 2.15 -14.10
N GLY A 45 16.32 1.51 -15.00
CA GLY A 45 16.16 0.05 -15.02
C GLY A 45 14.74 -0.36 -15.40
N SER A 46 14.28 -1.49 -14.88
CA SER A 46 12.90 -1.95 -15.07
C SER A 46 12.33 -2.52 -13.79
N THR A 47 11.00 -2.65 -13.77
CA THR A 47 10.28 -3.30 -12.68
C THR A 47 9.07 -4.05 -13.23
N ASP A 48 8.70 -5.14 -12.56
CA ASP A 48 7.48 -5.89 -12.89
C ASP A 48 6.34 -5.42 -11.99
N PHE A 49 5.33 -4.77 -12.56
CA PHE A 49 4.08 -4.51 -11.85
C PHE A 49 3.21 -5.75 -11.82
N ILE A 50 2.62 -6.03 -10.67
CA ILE A 50 1.71 -7.16 -10.47
C ILE A 50 0.34 -6.63 -10.05
N LYS A 51 -0.71 -7.13 -10.71
CA LYS A 51 -2.11 -7.00 -10.28
C LYS A 51 -2.66 -8.38 -9.99
N ILE A 52 -3.10 -8.60 -8.75
CA ILE A 52 -3.72 -9.84 -8.28
C ILE A 52 -5.18 -9.54 -7.97
N VAL A 53 -6.10 -10.23 -8.64
CA VAL A 53 -7.54 -10.10 -8.44
C VAL A 53 -8.06 -11.35 -7.74
N ILE A 54 -8.60 -11.17 -6.54
CA ILE A 54 -9.30 -12.21 -5.77
C ILE A 54 -10.80 -11.89 -5.84
N PRO A 55 -11.59 -12.66 -6.61
CA PRO A 55 -12.99 -12.35 -6.83
C PRO A 55 -13.84 -12.66 -5.60
N GLY A 56 -14.79 -11.76 -5.29
CA GLY A 56 -15.79 -11.93 -4.24
C GLY A 56 -17.03 -12.68 -4.72
N SER A 57 -17.83 -13.20 -3.79
CA SER A 57 -19.06 -13.95 -4.11
C SER A 57 -20.14 -13.08 -4.75
N ASN A 58 -20.18 -11.79 -4.41
CA ASN A 58 -21.04 -10.76 -4.99
C ASN A 58 -20.19 -9.58 -5.52
N GLY A 59 -18.93 -9.86 -5.89
CA GLY A 59 -18.02 -8.87 -6.45
C GLY A 59 -18.40 -8.49 -7.88
N LYS A 60 -17.98 -7.31 -8.32
CA LYS A 60 -18.26 -6.76 -9.65
C LYS A 60 -17.65 -7.61 -10.77
N SER A 61 -16.53 -8.29 -10.49
CA SER A 61 -15.90 -9.27 -11.39
C SER A 61 -16.82 -10.45 -11.73
N ASN A 62 -17.78 -10.77 -10.85
CA ASN A 62 -18.80 -11.80 -11.01
C ASN A 62 -20.19 -11.22 -11.34
N GLY A 63 -20.27 -9.94 -11.72
CA GLY A 63 -21.52 -9.27 -12.05
C GLY A 63 -22.38 -8.85 -10.84
N GLY A 64 -21.82 -8.91 -9.63
CA GLY A 64 -22.44 -8.36 -8.43
C GLY A 64 -22.21 -6.86 -8.27
N ASP A 65 -22.57 -6.32 -7.11
CA ASP A 65 -22.54 -4.90 -6.80
C ASP A 65 -21.72 -4.55 -5.54
N ALA A 66 -21.13 -5.54 -4.87
CA ALA A 66 -20.33 -5.31 -3.68
C ALA A 66 -19.09 -4.46 -4.02
N PRO A 67 -18.69 -3.53 -3.13
CA PRO A 67 -17.58 -2.63 -3.39
C PRO A 67 -16.27 -3.41 -3.54
N THR A 68 -15.41 -2.95 -4.44
CA THR A 68 -14.09 -3.54 -4.66
C THR A 68 -13.05 -2.85 -3.78
N PHE A 69 -12.30 -3.65 -3.01
CA PHE A 69 -11.29 -3.17 -2.09
C PHE A 69 -9.88 -3.27 -2.68
N GLY A 70 -9.07 -2.22 -2.50
CA GLY A 70 -7.70 -2.14 -2.97
C GLY A 70 -6.69 -2.32 -1.85
N ILE A 71 -5.67 -3.15 -2.07
CA ILE A 71 -4.46 -3.22 -1.24
C ILE A 71 -3.27 -2.91 -2.14
N VAL A 72 -2.58 -1.81 -1.87
CA VAL A 72 -1.40 -1.39 -2.62
C VAL A 72 -0.18 -1.57 -1.74
N GLY A 73 0.78 -2.38 -2.17
CA GLY A 73 2.09 -2.48 -1.53
C GLY A 73 3.07 -1.49 -2.15
N ARG A 74 3.39 -0.42 -1.43
CA ARG A 74 4.31 0.64 -1.85
C ARG A 74 5.73 0.39 -1.37
N LEU A 75 6.68 0.74 -2.24
CA LEU A 75 8.11 0.62 -2.08
C LEU A 75 8.82 1.34 -3.24
N GLY A 76 10.13 1.57 -3.11
CA GLY A 76 11.06 1.83 -4.21
C GLY A 76 11.67 0.55 -4.79
N GLY A 77 11.88 -0.50 -3.97
CA GLY A 77 12.29 -1.82 -4.50
C GLY A 77 12.46 -2.93 -3.48
N ILE A 78 12.54 -4.17 -3.97
CA ILE A 78 12.74 -5.39 -3.18
C ILE A 78 14.18 -5.52 -2.68
N GLY A 79 15.14 -5.01 -3.46
CA GLY A 79 16.54 -4.92 -3.06
C GLY A 79 17.23 -3.73 -3.70
N ALA A 80 18.42 -3.39 -3.20
CA ALA A 80 19.30 -2.35 -3.74
C ALA A 80 20.61 -2.95 -4.28
N ARG A 81 20.53 -4.10 -4.94
CA ARG A 81 21.69 -4.85 -5.42
C ARG A 81 22.37 -4.11 -6.58
N PRO A 82 23.70 -4.24 -6.77
CA PRO A 82 24.64 -4.95 -5.91
C PRO A 82 25.09 -4.15 -4.66
N SER A 83 24.64 -2.90 -4.49
CA SER A 83 25.11 -2.01 -3.42
C SER A 83 24.75 -2.50 -2.01
N ARG A 84 23.58 -3.13 -1.86
CA ARG A 84 23.12 -3.82 -0.65
C ARG A 84 22.70 -5.24 -1.03
N ILE A 85 23.26 -6.24 -0.34
CA ILE A 85 22.98 -7.66 -0.61
C ILE A 85 21.91 -8.15 0.35
N GLY A 86 20.80 -8.66 -0.19
CA GLY A 86 19.64 -9.16 0.55
C GLY A 86 18.40 -8.33 0.29
N ILE A 87 17.25 -8.80 0.76
CA ILE A 87 16.02 -8.01 0.83
C ILE A 87 16.24 -6.77 1.70
N VAL A 88 15.73 -5.64 1.23
CA VAL A 88 15.81 -4.35 1.95
C VAL A 88 14.52 -4.09 2.72
N SER A 89 14.58 -3.26 3.76
CA SER A 89 13.43 -2.94 4.59
C SER A 89 12.25 -2.40 3.78
N ASP A 90 12.54 -1.64 2.73
CA ASP A 90 11.53 -1.03 1.86
C ASP A 90 10.60 -2.06 1.21
N ALA A 91 11.07 -3.30 1.05
CA ALA A 91 10.30 -4.41 0.48
C ALA A 91 9.07 -4.81 1.31
N ASP A 92 8.97 -4.41 2.59
CA ASP A 92 7.91 -4.87 3.49
C ASP A 92 6.50 -4.56 2.96
N GLY A 93 6.32 -3.44 2.24
CA GLY A 93 5.04 -3.10 1.60
C GLY A 93 4.62 -4.13 0.53
N ALA A 94 5.54 -4.53 -0.34
CA ALA A 94 5.30 -5.58 -1.33
C ALA A 94 5.08 -6.95 -0.67
N VAL A 95 5.87 -7.29 0.36
CA VAL A 95 5.68 -8.51 1.14
C VAL A 95 4.28 -8.56 1.74
N ALA A 96 3.83 -7.47 2.37
CA ALA A 96 2.50 -7.39 2.97
C ALA A 96 1.39 -7.51 1.93
N ALA A 97 1.52 -6.86 0.77
CA ALA A 97 0.55 -6.97 -0.32
C ALA A 97 0.44 -8.42 -0.83
N VAL A 98 1.56 -9.04 -1.22
CA VAL A 98 1.59 -10.42 -1.72
C VAL A 98 1.06 -11.40 -0.67
N ALA A 99 1.46 -11.26 0.60
CA ALA A 99 0.98 -12.10 1.68
C ALA A 99 -0.52 -11.93 1.95
N SER A 100 -1.07 -10.73 1.81
CA SER A 100 -2.51 -10.46 1.90
C SER A 100 -3.27 -11.20 0.80
N ALA A 101 -2.80 -11.09 -0.45
CA ALA A 101 -3.38 -11.83 -1.57
C ALA A 101 -3.34 -13.35 -1.34
N LEU A 102 -2.19 -13.90 -0.91
CA LEU A 102 -2.05 -15.32 -0.58
C LEU A 102 -2.99 -15.76 0.54
N LYS A 103 -3.22 -14.91 1.55
CA LYS A 103 -4.14 -15.22 2.64
C LYS A 103 -5.59 -15.25 2.15
N LEU A 104 -6.00 -14.27 1.36
CA LEU A 104 -7.36 -14.19 0.81
C LEU A 104 -7.64 -15.35 -0.16
N ALA A 105 -6.68 -15.68 -1.02
CA ALA A 105 -6.78 -16.82 -1.92
C ALA A 105 -6.92 -18.16 -1.16
N ASP A 106 -6.07 -18.38 -0.14
CA ASP A 106 -6.13 -19.57 0.72
C ASP A 106 -7.46 -19.67 1.47
N MET A 107 -8.01 -18.54 1.93
CA MET A 107 -9.35 -18.48 2.55
C MET A 107 -10.44 -18.93 1.58
N GLN A 108 -10.44 -18.42 0.36
CA GLN A 108 -11.42 -18.77 -0.66
C GLN A 108 -11.44 -20.28 -0.93
N THR A 109 -10.26 -20.92 -1.05
CA THR A 109 -10.18 -22.39 -1.24
C THR A 109 -10.70 -23.21 -0.07
N LYS A 110 -10.83 -22.59 1.11
CA LYS A 110 -11.32 -23.22 2.34
C LYS A 110 -12.78 -22.87 2.64
N GLY A 111 -13.45 -22.19 1.71
CA GLY A 111 -14.87 -21.81 1.82
C GLY A 111 -15.10 -20.39 2.34
N ASP A 112 -14.06 -19.69 2.77
CA ASP A 112 -14.15 -18.32 3.29
C ASP A 112 -13.99 -17.30 2.14
N THR A 113 -15.02 -17.17 1.30
CA THR A 113 -15.05 -16.19 0.21
C THR A 113 -15.57 -14.84 0.70
N LEU A 114 -14.88 -13.75 0.37
CA LEU A 114 -15.34 -12.38 0.67
C LEU A 114 -16.54 -11.99 -0.19
N VAL A 115 -17.33 -11.01 0.28
CA VAL A 115 -18.51 -10.54 -0.44
C VAL A 115 -18.12 -9.80 -1.72
N GLY A 116 -17.17 -8.88 -1.64
CA GLY A 116 -16.67 -8.07 -2.76
C GLY A 116 -15.28 -8.50 -3.23
N ASP A 117 -14.89 -7.97 -4.39
CA ASP A 117 -13.57 -8.24 -4.97
C ASP A 117 -12.47 -7.57 -4.16
N VAL A 118 -11.30 -8.20 -4.12
CA VAL A 118 -10.06 -7.58 -3.63
C VAL A 118 -9.05 -7.53 -4.75
N ILE A 119 -8.53 -6.34 -5.02
CA ILE A 119 -7.44 -6.12 -5.96
C ILE A 119 -6.19 -5.76 -5.15
N VAL A 120 -5.14 -6.54 -5.35
CA VAL A 120 -3.83 -6.31 -4.74
C VAL A 120 -2.84 -5.91 -5.82
N THR A 121 -2.12 -4.82 -5.61
CA THR A 121 -1.10 -4.34 -6.53
C THR A 121 0.21 -4.03 -5.82
N THR A 122 1.32 -4.25 -6.52
CA THR A 122 2.68 -3.86 -6.09
C THR A 122 3.63 -4.01 -7.29
N HIS A 123 4.91 -3.74 -7.09
CA HIS A 123 5.93 -3.98 -8.11
C HIS A 123 7.15 -4.71 -7.56
N ILE A 124 7.81 -5.46 -8.44
CA ILE A 124 8.97 -6.30 -8.11
C ILE A 124 10.18 -5.76 -8.85
N CYS A 125 11.09 -5.14 -8.09
CA CYS A 125 12.41 -4.70 -8.56
C CYS A 125 13.48 -5.24 -7.61
N PRO A 126 14.30 -6.23 -8.03
CA PRO A 126 15.30 -6.87 -7.14
C PRO A 126 16.55 -6.01 -6.87
N ASP A 127 16.77 -4.96 -7.65
CA ASP A 127 18.01 -4.18 -7.74
C ASP A 127 17.76 -2.67 -7.97
N ALA A 128 16.77 -2.13 -7.25
CA ALA A 128 16.39 -0.73 -7.34
C ALA A 128 17.53 0.24 -6.95
N PRO A 129 17.55 1.45 -7.54
CA PRO A 129 18.51 2.48 -7.19
C PRO A 129 18.30 3.02 -5.77
N THR A 130 19.31 3.72 -5.24
CA THR A 130 19.22 4.47 -3.97
C THR A 130 19.57 5.92 -4.19
N ARG A 131 18.99 6.83 -3.39
CA ARG A 131 19.28 8.26 -3.43
C ARG A 131 19.68 8.80 -2.05
N PRO A 132 20.67 9.72 -1.96
CA PRO A 132 20.99 10.41 -0.71
C PRO A 132 19.77 11.17 -0.18
N HIS A 133 19.45 10.99 1.11
CA HIS A 133 18.34 11.65 1.78
C HIS A 133 18.58 11.71 3.31
N GLU A 134 17.92 12.63 4.02
CA GLU A 134 18.02 12.79 5.48
C GLU A 134 16.71 12.36 6.18
N PRO A 135 16.74 11.59 7.27
CA PRO A 135 17.90 11.22 8.09
C PRO A 135 18.70 10.00 7.60
N VAL A 136 18.24 9.35 6.52
CA VAL A 136 18.81 8.13 5.95
C VAL A 136 18.59 8.08 4.45
N ASP A 137 19.47 7.39 3.73
CA ASP A 137 19.33 7.11 2.30
C ASP A 137 17.95 6.51 1.98
N PHE A 138 17.34 7.01 0.92
CA PHE A 138 16.06 6.53 0.44
C PHE A 138 16.26 5.49 -0.67
N MET A 139 15.39 4.50 -0.69
CA MET A 139 15.19 3.72 -1.90
C MET A 139 14.59 4.64 -2.96
N ASP A 140 15.05 4.45 -4.18
CA ASP A 140 14.51 5.08 -5.37
C ASP A 140 13.90 3.99 -6.25
N SER A 141 13.03 4.36 -7.20
CA SER A 141 12.36 3.39 -8.07
C SER A 141 12.95 3.44 -9.48
N PRO A 142 12.93 2.32 -10.25
CA PRO A 142 13.30 2.34 -11.66
C PRO A 142 12.43 3.25 -12.53
N VAL A 143 11.20 3.52 -12.09
CA VAL A 143 10.20 4.33 -12.79
C VAL A 143 9.70 5.48 -11.91
N ASP A 144 9.16 6.52 -12.53
CA ASP A 144 8.60 7.66 -11.80
C ASP A 144 7.29 7.31 -11.08
N ILE A 145 6.91 8.17 -10.13
CA ILE A 145 5.73 7.95 -9.27
C ILE A 145 4.39 7.99 -10.02
N LEU A 146 4.29 8.74 -11.13
CA LEU A 146 3.07 8.78 -11.94
C LEU A 146 2.91 7.46 -12.69
N THR A 147 4.02 6.91 -13.17
CA THR A 147 4.09 5.57 -13.74
C THR A 147 3.73 4.51 -12.68
N MET A 148 4.28 4.57 -11.46
CA MET A 148 3.87 3.67 -10.37
C MET A 148 2.38 3.76 -10.10
N ASN A 149 1.85 4.98 -9.89
CA ASN A 149 0.45 5.23 -9.63
C ASN A 149 -0.48 4.66 -10.71
N LYS A 150 -0.10 4.78 -11.99
CA LYS A 150 -0.87 4.24 -13.11
C LYS A 150 -1.04 2.73 -13.04
N TYR A 151 -0.02 2.00 -12.58
CA TYR A 151 -0.06 0.53 -12.54
C TYR A 151 -0.52 -0.02 -11.19
N GLU A 152 -0.37 0.74 -10.11
CA GLU A 152 -0.73 0.31 -8.77
C GLU A 152 -2.16 0.74 -8.37
N VAL A 153 -2.64 1.88 -8.86
CA VAL A 153 -3.97 2.41 -8.54
C VAL A 153 -4.89 2.23 -9.74
N VAL A 154 -5.80 1.26 -9.64
CA VAL A 154 -6.70 0.93 -10.74
C VAL A 154 -8.11 1.47 -10.48
N PRO A 155 -8.84 1.93 -11.52
CA PRO A 155 -10.15 2.58 -11.36
C PRO A 155 -11.21 1.72 -10.66
N GLU A 156 -11.05 0.40 -10.66
CA GLU A 156 -11.96 -0.54 -10.00
C GLU A 156 -11.89 -0.45 -8.47
N MET A 157 -10.79 0.05 -7.89
CA MET A 157 -10.64 0.17 -6.44
C MET A 157 -11.51 1.31 -5.89
N GLU A 158 -12.48 0.99 -5.05
CA GLU A 158 -13.41 1.97 -4.43
C GLU A 158 -12.99 2.41 -3.03
N SER A 159 -11.99 1.75 -2.47
CA SER A 159 -11.30 2.13 -1.22
C SER A 159 -9.93 1.46 -1.20
N ILE A 160 -8.92 2.11 -0.64
CA ILE A 160 -7.53 1.64 -0.74
C ILE A 160 -6.83 1.69 0.62
N LEU A 161 -6.20 0.57 0.99
CA LEU A 161 -5.08 0.58 1.93
C LEU A 161 -3.76 0.59 1.16
N SER A 162 -2.91 1.55 1.50
CA SER A 162 -1.58 1.71 0.94
C SER A 162 -0.55 1.34 1.99
N ILE A 163 0.05 0.17 1.86
CA ILE A 163 0.98 -0.40 2.82
C ILE A 163 2.40 -0.02 2.40
N ASP A 164 3.16 0.61 3.29
CA ASP A 164 4.52 1.09 3.01
C ASP A 164 5.41 0.91 4.24
N THR A 165 6.71 0.77 4.00
CA THR A 165 7.73 0.81 5.05
C THR A 165 8.02 2.25 5.46
N THR A 166 7.40 2.70 6.55
CA THR A 166 7.57 4.06 7.06
C THR A 166 8.50 4.08 8.28
N LYS A 167 9.68 3.45 8.16
CA LYS A 167 10.70 3.39 9.23
C LYS A 167 11.79 4.47 9.10
N GLY A 168 11.90 5.12 7.95
CA GLY A 168 12.94 6.11 7.66
C GLY A 168 12.72 7.52 8.24
N ASN A 169 11.78 7.68 9.17
CA ASN A 169 11.38 8.99 9.71
C ASN A 169 11.44 9.01 11.25
N ARG A 170 11.25 10.21 11.83
CA ARG A 170 11.17 10.45 13.29
C ARG A 170 9.76 10.84 13.77
N VAL A 171 8.80 10.85 12.86
CA VAL A 171 7.40 11.24 13.13
C VAL A 171 6.68 10.09 13.83
N ILE A 172 6.92 8.86 13.36
CA ILE A 172 6.31 7.65 13.90
C ILE A 172 7.34 6.90 14.76
N ASN A 173 7.17 6.95 16.08
CA ASN A 173 8.09 6.34 17.05
C ASN A 173 7.47 5.08 17.70
N HIS A 174 6.92 4.20 16.87
CA HIS A 174 6.24 2.96 17.25
C HIS A 174 6.85 1.79 16.46
N LYS A 175 6.91 0.59 17.06
CA LYS A 175 7.27 -0.64 16.34
C LYS A 175 5.99 -1.45 16.14
N GLY A 176 5.74 -1.86 14.90
CA GLY A 176 4.51 -2.54 14.50
C GLY A 176 3.90 -1.82 13.32
N ILE A 177 2.59 -1.60 13.35
CA ILE A 177 1.89 -0.84 12.31
C ILE A 177 1.24 0.43 12.88
N ALA A 178 1.08 1.44 12.04
CA ALA A 178 0.29 2.64 12.34
C ALA A 178 -0.53 3.04 11.10
N ILE A 179 -1.67 3.70 11.30
CA ILE A 179 -2.53 4.14 10.20
C ILE A 179 -2.61 5.66 10.07
N SER A 180 -2.66 6.16 8.84
CA SER A 180 -2.91 7.58 8.59
C SER A 180 -4.40 7.91 8.79
N PRO A 181 -4.76 9.21 8.93
CA PRO A 181 -6.10 9.64 8.60
C PRO A 181 -6.43 9.33 7.13
N THR A 182 -7.72 9.23 6.82
CA THR A 182 -8.18 8.94 5.46
C THR A 182 -7.99 10.16 4.56
N VAL A 183 -7.40 9.94 3.40
CA VAL A 183 -7.22 10.97 2.37
C VAL A 183 -8.21 10.71 1.24
N LYS A 184 -8.97 11.74 0.85
CA LYS A 184 -9.91 11.66 -0.27
C LYS A 184 -9.98 12.99 -1.01
N GLU A 185 -9.70 12.98 -2.32
CA GLU A 185 -9.85 14.14 -3.22
C GLU A 185 -9.18 15.43 -2.66
N GLY A 186 -7.97 15.28 -2.14
CA GLY A 186 -7.18 16.37 -1.55
C GLY A 186 -7.55 16.77 -0.12
N TYR A 187 -8.55 16.14 0.49
CA TYR A 187 -8.88 16.31 1.91
C TYR A 187 -8.15 15.30 2.80
N ILE A 188 -7.66 15.77 3.95
CA ILE A 188 -7.27 14.93 5.09
C ILE A 188 -8.47 14.87 6.03
N LEU A 189 -9.12 13.72 6.10
CA LEU A 189 -10.33 13.49 6.88
C LEU A 189 -9.99 12.95 8.28
N ARG A 190 -10.98 12.92 9.16
CA ARG A 190 -10.83 12.28 10.48
C ARG A 190 -10.47 10.80 10.29
N VAL A 191 -9.65 10.27 11.21
CA VAL A 191 -9.36 8.84 11.27
C VAL A 191 -10.66 8.05 11.49
N SER A 192 -10.89 7.01 10.68
CA SER A 192 -12.08 6.16 10.80
C SER A 192 -12.06 5.34 12.08
N ASP A 193 -13.14 5.44 12.86
CA ASP A 193 -13.32 4.65 14.08
C ASP A 193 -13.41 3.14 13.78
N ASP A 194 -13.90 2.75 12.59
CA ASP A 194 -13.91 1.34 12.14
C ASP A 194 -12.49 0.81 11.94
N LEU A 195 -11.62 1.60 11.31
CA LEU A 195 -10.22 1.19 11.11
C LEU A 195 -9.47 1.08 12.44
N LEU A 196 -9.74 1.98 13.40
CA LEU A 196 -9.18 1.89 14.74
C LEU A 196 -9.63 0.59 15.42
N ARG A 197 -10.94 0.29 15.41
CA ARG A 197 -11.50 -0.94 15.97
C ARG A 197 -10.89 -2.20 15.34
N ILE A 198 -10.79 -2.26 14.02
CA ILE A 198 -10.23 -3.42 13.30
C ILE A 198 -8.76 -3.60 13.65
N MET A 199 -7.98 -2.51 13.72
CA MET A 199 -6.58 -2.57 14.13
C MET A 199 -6.44 -3.14 15.54
N GLU A 200 -7.25 -2.68 16.49
CA GLU A 200 -7.23 -3.18 17.87
C GLU A 200 -7.59 -4.66 17.95
N MET A 201 -8.63 -5.08 17.22
CA MET A 201 -9.04 -6.48 17.17
C MET A 201 -7.99 -7.39 16.52
N ALA A 202 -7.38 -6.95 15.41
CA ALA A 202 -6.46 -7.75 14.63
C ALA A 202 -5.08 -7.90 15.29
N THR A 203 -4.62 -6.86 16.00
CA THR A 203 -3.29 -6.81 16.63
C THR A 203 -3.32 -7.14 18.13
N GLY A 204 -4.47 -6.96 18.79
CA GLY A 204 -4.59 -7.05 20.24
C GLY A 204 -3.87 -5.91 20.98
N GLN A 205 -3.50 -4.83 20.28
CA GLN A 205 -2.87 -3.62 20.83
C GLN A 205 -3.79 -2.41 20.62
N PHE A 206 -3.57 -1.32 21.35
CA PHE A 206 -4.27 -0.06 21.06
C PHE A 206 -3.95 0.43 19.64
N ALA A 207 -4.94 1.03 18.97
CA ALA A 207 -4.72 1.57 17.64
C ALA A 207 -3.68 2.70 17.68
N VAL A 208 -2.77 2.69 16.71
CA VAL A 208 -1.73 3.71 16.55
C VAL A 208 -1.98 4.45 15.25
N THR A 209 -2.03 5.77 15.34
CA THR A 209 -2.15 6.65 14.18
C THR A 209 -0.93 7.53 14.07
N PHE A 210 -0.76 8.17 12.92
CA PHE A 210 0.30 9.16 12.73
C PHE A 210 -0.22 10.41 12.02
N PRO A 211 0.33 11.59 12.34
CA PRO A 211 -0.05 12.81 11.65
C PRO A 211 0.47 12.78 10.21
N ILE A 212 -0.33 13.35 9.31
CA ILE A 212 0.06 13.62 7.93
C ILE A 212 -0.15 15.10 7.65
N THR A 213 0.58 15.60 6.67
CA THR A 213 0.59 17.00 6.27
C THR A 213 -0.05 17.16 4.89
N THR A 214 -0.41 18.40 4.52
CA THR A 214 -0.88 18.67 3.15
C THR A 214 0.18 18.32 2.11
N GLN A 215 1.47 18.42 2.45
CA GLN A 215 2.56 18.04 1.57
C GLN A 215 2.49 16.54 1.24
N ASP A 216 2.25 15.68 2.24
CA ASP A 216 2.23 14.22 2.08
C ASP A 216 1.19 13.71 1.07
N ILE A 217 0.14 14.49 0.84
CA ILE A 217 -0.95 14.15 -0.09
C ILE A 217 -0.82 14.84 -1.47
N THR A 218 0.33 15.46 -1.75
CA THR A 218 0.62 16.06 -3.06
C THR A 218 1.53 15.15 -3.90
N PRO A 219 1.49 15.25 -5.24
CA PRO A 219 2.33 14.41 -6.09
C PRO A 219 3.82 14.61 -5.82
N TYR A 220 4.56 13.51 -5.81
CA TYR A 220 6.01 13.54 -5.86
C TYR A 220 6.52 14.26 -7.11
N GLY A 221 7.71 14.85 -7.01
CA GLY A 221 8.34 15.64 -8.07
C GLY A 221 8.00 17.13 -8.04
N ASN A 222 7.24 17.59 -7.04
CA ASN A 222 6.94 19.00 -6.81
C ASN A 222 7.93 19.71 -5.86
N ASP A 223 9.05 19.07 -5.55
CA ASP A 223 10.12 19.54 -4.64
C ASP A 223 9.66 19.84 -3.19
N LEU A 224 8.51 19.32 -2.77
CA LEU A 224 8.09 19.31 -1.37
C LEU A 224 8.65 18.11 -0.63
N TYR A 225 8.75 18.24 0.69
CA TYR A 225 9.08 17.13 1.56
C TYR A 225 7.84 16.30 1.86
N HIS A 226 7.98 14.98 1.78
CA HIS A 226 6.96 14.00 2.13
C HIS A 226 7.56 13.00 3.11
N ILE A 227 6.75 12.48 4.03
CA ILE A 227 7.18 11.44 4.98
C ILE A 227 7.71 10.20 4.25
N ASN A 228 6.99 9.75 3.22
CA ASN A 228 7.36 8.76 2.19
C ASN A 228 6.22 8.61 1.16
N SER A 229 6.27 7.55 0.35
CA SER A 229 5.35 7.27 -0.77
C SER A 229 3.98 6.77 -0.35
N ILE A 230 3.73 6.55 0.94
CA ILE A 230 2.55 5.83 1.44
C ILE A 230 1.22 6.45 0.99
N LEU A 231 1.17 7.77 0.80
CA LEU A 231 -0.04 8.49 0.37
C LEU A 231 -0.03 8.93 -1.10
N GLN A 232 0.98 8.54 -1.88
CA GLN A 232 0.97 8.75 -3.33
C GLN A 232 -0.21 8.09 -4.08
N PRO A 233 -0.84 6.99 -3.63
CA PRO A 233 -2.08 6.54 -4.27
C PRO A 233 -3.20 7.58 -4.21
N ALA A 234 -3.23 8.42 -3.18
CA ALA A 234 -4.29 9.40 -2.99
C ALA A 234 -4.27 10.52 -4.04
N VAL A 235 -3.19 10.69 -4.80
CA VAL A 235 -3.15 11.65 -5.92
C VAL A 235 -3.64 11.07 -7.24
N ALA A 236 -3.86 9.75 -7.30
CA ALA A 236 -4.21 9.03 -8.51
C ALA A 236 -5.65 8.50 -8.52
N THR A 237 -6.44 8.76 -7.47
CA THR A 237 -7.81 8.28 -7.36
C THR A 237 -8.71 9.27 -6.63
N SER A 238 -10.02 9.14 -6.84
CA SER A 238 -11.06 9.76 -6.02
C SER A 238 -11.52 8.86 -4.86
N ALA A 239 -11.11 7.59 -4.84
CA ALA A 239 -11.40 6.68 -3.73
C ALA A 239 -10.69 7.12 -2.43
N PRO A 240 -11.25 6.85 -1.24
CA PRO A 240 -10.55 7.05 0.01
C PRO A 240 -9.31 6.16 0.10
N VAL A 241 -8.18 6.76 0.51
CA VAL A 241 -6.89 6.10 0.71
C VAL A 241 -6.44 6.25 2.15
N VAL A 242 -6.02 5.16 2.77
CA VAL A 242 -5.39 5.16 4.10
C VAL A 242 -4.02 4.53 4.01
N GLY A 243 -3.01 5.21 4.53
CA GLY A 243 -1.68 4.66 4.68
C GLY A 243 -1.61 3.69 5.85
N VAL A 244 -1.05 2.50 5.62
CA VAL A 244 -0.71 1.50 6.64
C VAL A 244 0.81 1.43 6.73
N ALA A 245 1.37 2.14 7.70
CA ALA A 245 2.80 2.29 7.89
C ALA A 245 3.34 1.10 8.69
N ILE A 246 4.26 0.32 8.11
CA ILE A 246 5.08 -0.65 8.85
C ILE A 246 6.26 0.12 9.45
N THR A 247 6.38 0.09 10.78
CA THR A 247 7.15 1.08 11.56
C THR A 247 8.14 0.42 12.51
N ALA A 248 9.14 1.18 12.93
CA ALA A 248 10.12 0.79 13.94
C ALA A 248 10.30 1.93 14.94
N GLN A 249 10.73 1.61 16.17
CA GLN A 249 11.03 2.63 17.18
C GLN A 249 12.26 3.49 16.83
N SER A 250 13.19 2.95 16.04
CA SER A 250 14.37 3.66 15.54
C SER A 250 14.22 4.00 14.07
N VAL A 251 14.99 4.99 13.61
CA VAL A 251 15.12 5.30 12.18
C VAL A 251 15.84 4.14 11.47
N VAL A 252 15.20 3.58 10.45
CA VAL A 252 15.77 2.52 9.61
C VAL A 252 15.79 2.98 8.15
N PRO A 253 16.95 2.92 7.45
CA PRO A 253 17.01 3.21 6.02
C PRO A 253 16.15 2.23 5.22
N GLY A 254 15.48 2.73 4.17
CA GLY A 254 14.73 1.87 3.24
C GLY A 254 15.63 0.80 2.61
N CYS A 255 16.89 1.15 2.30
CA CYS A 255 17.91 0.24 1.77
C CYS A 255 18.55 -0.68 2.83
N GLY A 256 18.13 -0.59 4.09
CA GLY A 256 18.66 -1.40 5.18
C GLY A 256 18.27 -2.87 5.04
N THR A 257 19.26 -3.76 4.92
CA THR A 257 19.03 -5.20 4.87
C THR A 257 18.92 -5.78 6.29
N GLY A 258 18.16 -6.87 6.45
CA GLY A 258 17.95 -7.49 7.78
C GLY A 258 17.09 -6.67 8.74
N ALA A 259 16.35 -5.68 8.23
CA ALA A 259 15.49 -4.78 9.02
C ALA A 259 13.99 -5.00 8.78
N SER A 260 13.64 -6.03 8.02
CA SER A 260 12.28 -6.55 7.90
C SER A 260 11.95 -7.40 9.13
N HIS A 261 10.83 -7.10 9.80
CA HIS A 261 10.35 -7.89 10.92
C HIS A 261 9.05 -8.58 10.51
N GLU A 262 9.11 -9.88 10.30
CA GLU A 262 8.01 -10.68 9.78
C GLU A 262 6.73 -10.59 10.63
N THR A 263 6.85 -10.34 11.93
CA THR A 263 5.71 -10.13 12.83
C THR A 263 4.99 -8.82 12.55
N ASP A 264 5.74 -7.74 12.32
CA ASP A 264 5.20 -6.40 12.07
C ASP A 264 4.53 -6.37 10.68
N ILE A 265 5.15 -7.04 9.69
CA ILE A 265 4.56 -7.26 8.36
C ILE A 265 3.30 -8.11 8.48
N ALA A 266 3.32 -9.18 9.28
CA ALA A 266 2.14 -10.00 9.52
C ALA A 266 1.00 -9.21 10.19
N ASP A 267 1.29 -8.23 11.04
CA ASP A 267 0.27 -7.34 11.61
C ASP A 267 -0.39 -6.49 10.52
N ALA A 268 0.40 -5.93 9.59
CA ALA A 268 -0.14 -5.21 8.42
C ALA A 268 -1.04 -6.11 7.56
N VAL A 269 -0.62 -7.36 7.32
CA VAL A 269 -1.41 -8.34 6.56
C VAL A 269 -2.70 -8.69 7.29
N ARG A 270 -2.65 -8.93 8.61
CA ARG A 270 -3.86 -9.22 9.41
C ARG A 270 -4.85 -8.05 9.28
N PHE A 271 -4.36 -6.83 9.52
CA PHE A 271 -5.17 -5.63 9.42
C PHE A 271 -5.79 -5.48 8.02
N ALA A 272 -5.00 -5.55 6.95
CA ALA A 272 -5.49 -5.38 5.59
C ALA A 272 -6.52 -6.45 5.19
N VAL A 273 -6.33 -7.70 5.62
CA VAL A 273 -7.29 -8.79 5.36
C VAL A 273 -8.60 -8.59 6.12
N GLU A 274 -8.58 -8.16 7.38
CA GLU A 274 -9.81 -7.89 8.13
C GLU A 274 -10.55 -6.65 7.60
N VAL A 275 -9.84 -5.58 7.24
CA VAL A 275 -10.45 -4.41 6.59
C VAL A 275 -11.08 -4.79 5.26
N ALA A 276 -10.41 -5.61 4.43
CA ALA A 276 -10.99 -6.07 3.17
C ALA A 276 -12.31 -6.83 3.38
N LYS A 277 -12.40 -7.69 4.41
CA LYS A 277 -13.65 -8.40 4.73
C LYS A 277 -14.76 -7.43 5.11
N GLU A 278 -14.49 -6.53 6.05
CA GLU A 278 -15.51 -5.62 6.56
C GLU A 278 -15.91 -4.56 5.54
N ALA A 279 -14.96 -3.99 4.79
CA ALA A 279 -15.22 -2.98 3.76
C ALA A 279 -16.05 -3.56 2.61
N THR A 280 -15.69 -4.76 2.13
CA THR A 280 -16.46 -5.43 1.05
C THR A 280 -17.85 -5.88 1.51
N ASN A 281 -18.04 -6.09 2.82
CA ASN A 281 -19.34 -6.41 3.43
C ASN A 281 -20.12 -5.16 3.89
N GLY A 282 -19.58 -3.95 3.68
CA GLY A 282 -20.24 -2.69 4.04
C GLY A 282 -20.29 -2.38 5.55
N THR A 283 -19.46 -3.02 6.37
CA THR A 283 -19.39 -2.81 7.84
C THR A 283 -18.14 -2.06 8.29
N CYS A 284 -17.32 -1.58 7.36
CA CYS A 284 -16.19 -0.71 7.63
C CYS A 284 -16.20 0.47 6.66
N GLU A 285 -16.45 1.67 7.17
CA GLU A 285 -16.34 2.90 6.39
C GLU A 285 -14.99 3.57 6.62
N LEU A 286 -14.21 3.75 5.56
CA LEU A 286 -12.93 4.48 5.65
C LEU A 286 -13.14 5.97 5.93
N TYR A 287 -14.32 6.52 5.65
CA TYR A 287 -14.67 7.91 5.92
C TYR A 287 -16.19 8.09 6.02
N SER A 288 -16.63 9.14 6.71
CA SER A 288 -18.04 9.55 6.75
C SER A 288 -18.42 10.27 5.46
N LYS A 289 -19.36 9.70 4.69
CA LYS A 289 -19.89 10.31 3.46
C LYS A 289 -20.59 11.64 3.75
N ASP A 290 -21.35 11.71 4.84
CA ASP A 290 -22.08 12.93 5.23
C ASP A 290 -21.13 14.07 5.61
N GLU A 291 -20.07 13.77 6.37
CA GLU A 291 -19.06 14.78 6.71
C GLU A 291 -18.25 15.21 5.47
N PHE A 292 -17.96 14.30 4.55
CA PHE A 292 -17.28 14.63 3.30
C PHE A 292 -18.15 15.52 2.39
N ASN A 293 -19.44 15.22 2.26
CA ASN A 293 -20.36 16.09 1.53
C ASN A 293 -20.44 17.46 2.20
N ARG A 294 -20.50 17.50 3.53
CA ARG A 294 -20.57 18.76 4.26
C ARG A 294 -19.31 19.61 4.13
N ILE A 295 -18.12 19.01 4.22
CA ILE A 295 -16.86 19.75 4.14
C ILE A 295 -16.63 20.28 2.71
N THR A 296 -17.02 19.53 1.68
CA THR A 296 -16.93 19.97 0.28
C THR A 296 -17.91 21.09 -0.04
N GLU A 297 -19.13 21.08 0.50
CA GLU A 297 -20.07 22.22 0.40
C GLU A 297 -19.51 23.49 1.04
N LEU A 298 -18.84 23.36 2.18
CA LEU A 298 -18.33 24.48 2.96
C LEU A 298 -17.04 25.08 2.39
N TYR A 299 -16.15 24.24 1.87
CA TYR A 299 -14.78 24.64 1.52
C TYR A 299 -14.40 24.38 0.06
N GLY A 300 -15.29 23.76 -0.73
CA GLY A 300 -15.09 23.50 -2.15
C GLY A 300 -14.23 22.27 -2.46
N SER A 301 -13.79 22.13 -3.71
CA SER A 301 -12.89 21.05 -4.12
C SER A 301 -11.45 21.31 -3.65
N MET A 302 -10.79 20.24 -3.17
CA MET A 302 -9.36 20.24 -2.82
C MET A 302 -8.51 19.45 -3.82
N GLU A 303 -9.08 18.97 -4.93
CA GLU A 303 -8.39 18.17 -5.96
C GLU A 303 -7.16 18.88 -6.56
N ARG A 304 -7.08 20.21 -6.44
CA ARG A 304 -5.87 20.97 -6.80
C ARG A 304 -4.60 20.46 -6.12
N PHE A 305 -4.72 19.88 -4.93
CA PHE A 305 -3.59 19.30 -4.19
C PHE A 305 -3.16 17.93 -4.76
N GLN A 306 -3.97 17.29 -5.59
CA GLN A 306 -3.59 16.07 -6.31
C GLN A 306 -2.81 16.37 -7.60
N THR A 307 -2.46 17.64 -7.86
CA THR A 307 -1.71 18.08 -9.04
C THR A 307 -0.31 18.55 -8.64
N MET A 308 0.59 18.74 -9.62
CA MET A 308 1.93 19.32 -9.40
C MET A 308 1.91 20.78 -8.87
N GLY A 309 0.73 21.36 -8.68
CA GLY A 309 0.56 22.76 -8.33
C GLY A 309 0.80 23.69 -9.52
N GLN A 310 0.50 24.96 -9.30
CA GLN A 310 0.78 26.03 -10.26
C GLN A 310 1.58 27.10 -9.54
N LYS A 311 2.61 27.64 -10.18
CA LYS A 311 3.34 28.80 -9.63
C LYS A 311 2.37 29.97 -9.55
N ALA A 312 2.30 30.61 -8.39
CA ALA A 312 1.55 31.85 -8.25
C ALA A 312 2.07 32.86 -9.28
N PRO A 313 1.19 33.65 -9.92
CA PRO A 313 1.64 34.78 -10.73
C PRO A 313 2.58 35.64 -9.90
N GLN A 314 3.75 35.98 -10.43
CA GLN A 314 4.61 36.97 -9.80
C GLN A 314 3.83 38.29 -9.78
N LEU A 315 3.52 38.78 -8.57
CA LEU A 315 2.88 40.08 -8.34
C LEU A 315 3.82 41.22 -8.73
#